data_AF-A0A359H4D1-F1
#
_entry.id   AF-A0A359H4D1-F1
#
_cell.length_a   1.000
_cell.length_b   1.000
_cell.length_c   1.000
_cell.angle_alpha   90.00
_cell.angle_beta   90.00
_cell.angle_gamma   90.00
#
_symmetry.space_group_name_H-M   'P 1'
#
loop_
_entity.id
_entity.type
_entity.pdbx_description
1 polymer ?
#
loop_
_entity_poly.entity_id
_entity_poly.type
_entity_poly.pdbx_seq_one_letter_code
_entity_poly.pdbx_strand_id
1 'polypeptide(L)'
;GIRAIRAQGPTVRDIDGDLVTPLVTAGEECAYALFDENNNCFCGVEVAHGKGDSELKKPISCWLYPIRVSKLSNGMTALNLHEWHICLDAFAKGKKEGIPVFQFLREPLVFAFGKEFYEKLEFAHKELFPPEK
;
A
#
# COMPACT_ATOMS: atom_id res chain seq x y z
N GLY A 1 10.28 16.16 -4.19
CA GLY A 1 9.14 16.04 -5.13
C GLY A 1 9.34 16.73 -6.48
N ILE A 2 8.93 18.00 -6.62
CA ILE A 2 8.75 18.69 -7.93
C ILE A 2 9.97 18.60 -8.87
N ARG A 3 11.20 18.73 -8.35
CA ARG A 3 12.42 18.62 -9.15
C ARG A 3 12.55 17.25 -9.83
N ALA A 4 12.24 16.16 -9.11
CA ALA A 4 12.31 14.80 -9.64
C ALA A 4 11.26 14.58 -10.74
N ILE A 5 10.02 15.04 -10.53
CA ILE A 5 8.95 14.95 -11.55
C ILE A 5 9.33 15.73 -12.82
N ARG A 6 9.94 16.92 -12.70
CA ARG A 6 10.39 17.69 -13.85
C ARG A 6 11.53 17.02 -14.63
N ALA A 7 12.42 16.30 -13.94
CA ALA A 7 13.58 15.66 -14.55
C ALA A 7 13.26 14.28 -15.16
N GLN A 8 12.45 13.48 -14.45
CA GLN A 8 12.17 12.08 -14.79
C GLN A 8 10.81 11.90 -15.48
N GLY A 9 9.91 12.88 -15.35
CA GLY A 9 8.51 12.77 -15.74
C GLY A 9 7.61 12.37 -14.55
N PRO A 10 6.28 12.36 -14.76
CA PRO A 10 5.31 12.01 -13.72
C PRO A 10 5.30 10.50 -13.37
N THR A 11 5.80 9.66 -14.26
CA THR A 11 5.90 8.20 -14.12
C THR A 11 7.20 7.73 -14.78
N VAL A 12 7.82 6.69 -14.24
CA VAL A 12 9.01 6.04 -14.80
C VAL A 12 8.74 4.55 -15.01
N ARG A 13 9.56 3.87 -15.83
CA ARG A 13 9.52 2.41 -15.94
C ARG A 13 10.57 1.80 -15.01
N ASP A 14 10.17 0.79 -14.24
CA ASP A 14 11.12 0.02 -13.45
C ASP A 14 11.83 -1.06 -14.30
N ILE A 15 12.65 -1.88 -13.64
CA ILE A 15 13.43 -2.96 -14.28
C ILE A 15 12.55 -4.06 -14.89
N ASP A 16 11.32 -4.20 -14.41
CA ASP A 16 10.35 -5.19 -14.87
C ASP A 16 9.47 -4.60 -16.01
N GLY A 17 9.68 -3.32 -16.33
CA GLY A 17 8.98 -2.58 -17.38
C GLY A 17 7.66 -1.96 -16.94
N ASP A 18 7.32 -2.08 -15.65
CA ASP A 18 6.08 -1.57 -15.06
C ASP A 18 6.15 -0.06 -14.85
N LEU A 19 5.00 0.61 -14.99
CA LEU A 19 4.89 2.03 -14.71
C LEU A 19 4.81 2.27 -13.21
N VAL A 20 5.80 2.97 -12.67
CA VAL A 20 5.92 3.33 -11.26
C VAL A 20 6.06 4.83 -11.08
N THR A 21 5.83 5.29 -9.86
CA THR A 21 6.07 6.70 -9.50
C THR A 21 7.56 6.96 -9.34
N PRO A 22 8.08 8.12 -9.82
CA PRO A 22 9.47 8.48 -9.60
C PRO A 22 9.77 8.65 -8.10
N LEU A 23 11.02 8.36 -7.72
CA LEU A 23 11.56 8.69 -6.40
C LEU A 23 12.25 10.06 -6.44
N VAL A 24 12.37 10.71 -5.28
CA VAL A 24 13.13 11.98 -5.17
C VAL A 24 14.60 11.74 -5.55
N THR A 25 15.19 10.70 -4.96
CA THR A 25 16.50 10.13 -5.29
C THR A 25 16.39 8.61 -5.21
N ALA A 26 17.34 7.88 -5.81
CA ALA A 26 17.37 6.43 -5.70
C ALA A 26 17.42 5.98 -4.23
N GLY A 27 16.46 5.14 -3.82
CA GLY A 27 16.36 4.62 -2.45
C GLY A 27 15.64 5.53 -1.45
N GLU A 28 15.19 6.71 -1.87
CA GLU A 28 14.46 7.67 -1.04
C GLU A 28 12.94 7.59 -1.25
N GLU A 29 12.20 8.56 -0.70
CA GLU A 29 10.75 8.62 -0.80
C GLU A 29 10.25 8.85 -2.24
N CYS A 30 8.99 8.47 -2.45
CA CYS A 30 8.24 8.79 -3.66
C CYS A 30 8.22 10.31 -3.90
N ALA A 31 8.35 10.75 -5.15
CA ALA A 31 8.31 12.17 -5.49
C ALA A 31 6.98 12.85 -5.14
N TYR A 32 5.92 12.07 -4.92
CA TYR A 32 4.60 12.52 -4.47
C TYR A 32 4.41 12.45 -2.94
N ALA A 33 5.44 12.10 -2.17
CA ALA A 33 5.37 12.14 -0.71
C ALA A 33 5.18 13.58 -0.20
N LEU A 34 4.31 13.74 0.78
CA LEU A 34 4.10 14.98 1.53
C LEU A 34 4.36 14.69 3.00
N PHE A 35 4.89 15.68 3.72
CA PHE A 35 5.13 15.58 5.16
C PHE A 35 4.35 16.67 5.87
N ASP A 36 3.70 16.31 6.98
CA ASP A 36 3.07 17.31 7.86
C ASP A 36 4.08 17.93 8.85
N GLU A 37 3.60 18.82 9.70
CA GLU A 37 4.41 19.50 10.74
C GLU A 37 5.02 18.53 11.76
N ASN A 38 4.42 17.34 11.92
CA ASN A 38 4.90 16.28 12.81
C ASN A 38 5.80 15.27 12.07
N ASN A 39 6.17 15.56 10.82
CA ASN A 39 6.98 14.70 9.95
C ASN A 39 6.32 13.35 9.61
N ASN A 40 4.98 13.25 9.66
CA ASN A 40 4.24 12.10 9.16
C ASN A 40 4.23 12.11 7.63
N CYS A 41 4.51 10.96 7.03
CA CYS A 41 4.53 10.81 5.57
C CYS A 41 3.14 10.47 5.02
N PHE A 42 2.70 11.25 4.03
CA PHE A 42 1.46 11.09 3.30
C PHE A 42 1.71 10.94 1.80
N CYS A 43 0.77 10.31 1.11
CA CYS A 43 0.74 10.31 -0.35
C CYS A 43 0.01 11.56 -0.84
N GLY A 44 0.68 12.44 -1.58
CA GLY A 44 0.06 13.66 -2.11
C GLY A 44 -1.08 13.41 -3.08
N VAL A 45 -1.05 12.30 -3.83
CA VAL A 45 -2.17 11.87 -4.70
C VAL A 45 -3.41 11.55 -3.85
N GLU A 46 -3.23 10.79 -2.78
CA GLU A 46 -4.32 10.43 -1.86
C GLU A 46 -4.90 11.66 -1.16
N VAL A 47 -4.03 12.56 -0.69
CA VAL A 47 -4.46 13.82 -0.05
C VAL A 47 -5.23 14.72 -1.02
N ALA A 48 -4.76 14.86 -2.27
CA ALA A 48 -5.45 15.65 -3.29
C ALA A 48 -6.83 15.05 -3.63
N HIS A 49 -6.91 13.72 -3.77
CA HIS A 49 -8.18 13.04 -3.98
C HIS A 49 -9.15 13.24 -2.81
N GLY A 50 -8.67 13.06 -1.57
CA GLY A 50 -9.49 13.26 -0.37
C GLY A 50 -10.03 14.69 -0.21
N LYS A 51 -9.35 15.68 -0.80
CA LYS A 51 -9.79 17.10 -0.82
C LYS A 51 -10.70 17.44 -2.01
N GLY A 52 -10.83 16.55 -2.99
CA GLY A 52 -11.53 16.84 -4.25
C GLY A 52 -10.71 17.67 -5.26
N ASP A 53 -9.43 17.89 -5.00
CA ASP A 53 -8.52 18.62 -5.90
C ASP A 53 -8.12 17.77 -7.13
N SER A 54 -8.34 16.45 -7.07
CA SER A 54 -8.08 15.51 -8.15
C SER A 54 -9.02 14.31 -8.11
N GLU A 55 -9.42 13.81 -9.27
CA GLU A 55 -10.13 12.53 -9.40
C GLU A 55 -9.17 11.32 -9.33
N LEU A 56 -7.86 11.55 -9.36
CA LEU A 56 -6.86 10.49 -9.36
C LEU A 56 -6.71 9.88 -7.96
N LYS A 57 -7.18 8.64 -7.80
CA LYS A 57 -6.91 7.84 -6.60
C LYS A 57 -5.48 7.32 -6.58
N LYS A 58 -4.97 7.04 -5.38
CA LYS A 58 -3.69 6.38 -5.19
C LYS A 58 -3.63 5.07 -5.98
N PRO A 59 -2.50 4.77 -6.68
CA PRO A 59 -2.34 3.52 -7.40
C PRO A 59 -2.51 2.31 -6.48
N ILE A 60 -3.17 1.26 -6.98
CA ILE A 60 -3.51 0.08 -6.18
C ILE A 60 -2.28 -0.60 -5.55
N SER A 61 -1.14 -0.59 -6.25
CA SER A 61 0.12 -1.14 -5.76
C SER A 61 0.67 -0.39 -4.54
N CYS A 62 0.43 0.92 -4.45
CA CYS A 62 0.80 1.74 -3.29
C CYS A 62 -0.27 1.70 -2.21
N TRP A 63 -1.54 1.49 -2.56
CA TRP A 63 -2.64 1.44 -1.60
C TRP A 63 -2.70 0.11 -0.85
N LEU A 64 -2.36 -1.00 -1.51
CA LEU A 64 -2.24 -2.33 -0.89
C LEU A 64 -0.99 -2.50 -0.03
N TYR A 65 -0.02 -1.59 -0.07
CA TYR A 65 1.21 -1.74 0.72
C TYR A 65 0.91 -1.79 2.23
N PRO A 66 1.41 -2.78 3.00
CA PRO A 66 2.56 -3.64 2.72
C PRO A 66 2.30 -4.95 1.93
N ILE A 67 1.10 -5.25 1.45
CA ILE A 67 0.84 -6.39 0.58
C ILE A 67 1.33 -6.09 -0.84
N ARG A 68 2.19 -6.96 -1.36
CA ARG A 68 2.66 -6.97 -2.75
C ARG A 68 1.97 -8.09 -3.53
N VAL A 69 1.52 -7.76 -4.73
CA VAL A 69 0.80 -8.69 -5.61
C VAL A 69 1.77 -9.23 -6.65
N SER A 70 1.83 -10.56 -6.81
CA SER A 70 2.67 -11.20 -7.82
C SER A 70 1.85 -12.22 -8.60
N LYS A 71 2.10 -12.34 -9.91
CA LYS A 71 1.50 -13.39 -10.75
C LYS A 71 2.40 -14.62 -10.76
N LEU A 72 1.85 -15.75 -10.37
CA LEU A 72 2.55 -17.03 -10.40
C LEU A 72 2.45 -17.67 -11.79
N SER A 73 3.41 -18.52 -12.15
CA SER A 73 3.48 -19.19 -13.46
C SER A 73 2.27 -20.11 -13.74
N ASN A 74 1.60 -20.58 -12.68
CA ASN A 74 0.39 -21.40 -12.76
C ASN A 74 -0.90 -20.57 -12.94
N GLY A 75 -0.79 -19.25 -13.17
CA GLY A 75 -1.92 -18.36 -13.35
C GLY A 75 -2.58 -17.86 -12.06
N MET A 76 -2.08 -18.26 -10.89
CA MET A 76 -2.57 -17.76 -9.60
C MET A 76 -1.98 -16.39 -9.26
N THR A 77 -2.68 -15.65 -8.40
CA THR A 77 -2.19 -14.39 -7.83
C THR A 77 -1.75 -14.62 -6.39
N ALA A 78 -0.51 -14.28 -6.08
CA ALA A 78 0.05 -14.33 -4.72
C ALA A 78 -0.04 -12.95 -4.06
N LEU A 79 -0.46 -12.94 -2.79
CA LEU A 79 -0.45 -11.76 -1.92
C LEU A 79 0.65 -11.95 -0.89
N ASN A 80 1.76 -11.23 -1.06
CA ASN A 80 2.95 -11.34 -0.25
C ASN A 80 3.04 -10.17 0.72
N LEU A 81 3.13 -10.44 2.01
CA LEU A 81 3.42 -9.39 2.98
C LEU A 81 4.88 -8.98 2.85
N HIS A 82 5.15 -7.72 2.48
CA HIS A 82 6.50 -7.20 2.40
C HIS A 82 6.94 -6.60 3.74
N GLU A 83 7.81 -7.32 4.44
CA GLU A 83 8.35 -6.92 5.74
C GLU A 83 9.79 -6.43 5.62
N TRP A 84 10.03 -5.22 6.10
CA TRP A 84 11.35 -4.59 6.15
C TRP A 84 11.39 -3.53 7.25
N HIS A 85 12.59 -3.03 7.53
CA HIS A 85 12.90 -2.23 8.72
C HIS A 85 12.02 -0.98 8.89
N ILE A 86 11.56 -0.32 7.82
CA ILE A 86 10.72 0.88 7.95
C ILE A 86 9.26 0.58 8.35
N CYS A 87 8.82 -0.68 8.26
CA CYS A 87 7.45 -1.09 8.64
C CYS A 87 7.37 -1.56 10.09
N LEU A 88 8.49 -1.66 10.81
CA LEU A 88 8.55 -2.26 12.15
C LEU A 88 7.64 -1.55 13.15
N ASP A 89 7.61 -0.22 13.13
CA ASP A 89 6.77 0.57 14.03
C ASP A 89 5.28 0.35 13.76
N ALA A 90 4.89 0.23 12.47
CA ALA A 90 3.53 -0.06 12.08
C ALA A 90 3.09 -1.46 12.56
N PHE A 91 3.96 -2.47 12.43
CA PHE A 91 3.67 -3.81 12.94
C PHE A 91 3.62 -3.87 14.46
N ALA A 92 4.51 -3.15 15.16
CA ALA A 92 4.48 -3.04 16.62
C ALA A 92 3.15 -2.43 17.09
N LYS A 93 2.69 -1.36 16.43
CA LYS A 93 1.39 -0.74 16.70
C LYS A 93 0.23 -1.69 16.41
N GLY A 94 0.20 -2.31 15.22
CA GLY A 94 -0.85 -3.26 14.84
C GLY A 94 -0.95 -4.44 15.80
N LYS A 95 0.19 -4.98 16.26
CA LYS A 95 0.24 -6.03 17.29
C LYS A 95 -0.32 -5.56 18.63
N LYS A 96 0.00 -4.33 19.04
CA LYS A 96 -0.52 -3.73 20.29
C LYS A 96 -2.03 -3.51 20.23
N GLU A 97 -2.54 -3.09 19.08
CA GLU A 97 -3.97 -2.80 18.86
C GLU A 97 -4.78 -4.05 18.46
N GLY A 98 -4.12 -5.17 18.19
CA GLY A 98 -4.77 -6.40 17.74
C GLY A 98 -5.36 -6.28 16.34
N ILE A 99 -4.75 -5.49 15.46
CA ILE A 99 -5.22 -5.23 14.09
C ILE A 99 -4.33 -6.00 13.10
N PRO A 100 -4.83 -7.08 12.48
CA PRO A 100 -4.19 -7.75 11.34
C PRO A 100 -4.04 -6.83 10.13
N VAL A 101 -2.98 -7.04 9.37
CA VAL A 101 -2.67 -6.25 8.16
C VAL A 101 -3.82 -6.26 7.14
N PHE A 102 -4.48 -7.40 6.94
CA PHE A 102 -5.58 -7.49 5.97
C PHE A 102 -6.80 -6.64 6.39
N GLN A 103 -7.04 -6.47 7.69
CA GLN A 103 -8.12 -5.61 8.20
C GLN A 103 -7.77 -4.13 8.03
N PHE A 104 -6.51 -3.76 8.30
CA PHE A 104 -6.00 -2.41 8.00
C PHE A 104 -6.15 -2.09 6.49
N LEU A 105 -5.96 -3.08 5.62
CA LEU A 105 -6.06 -2.97 4.17
C LEU A 105 -7.45 -3.33 3.62
N ARG A 106 -8.51 -3.26 4.43
CA ARG A 106 -9.87 -3.65 4.00
C ARG A 106 -10.30 -2.97 2.72
N GLU A 107 -10.23 -1.65 2.66
CA GLU A 107 -10.70 -0.88 1.50
C GLU A 107 -9.95 -1.23 0.21
N PRO A 108 -8.60 -1.22 0.15
CA PRO A 108 -7.89 -1.61 -1.06
C PRO A 108 -8.06 -3.09 -1.42
N LEU A 109 -8.19 -4.00 -0.45
CA LEU A 109 -8.44 -5.42 -0.73
C LEU A 109 -9.82 -5.65 -1.34
N VAL A 110 -10.86 -5.00 -0.80
CA VAL A 110 -12.22 -5.08 -1.35
C VAL A 110 -12.25 -4.46 -2.75
N PHE A 111 -11.54 -3.35 -2.97
CA PHE A 111 -11.44 -2.73 -4.29
C PHE A 111 -10.75 -3.63 -5.32
N ALA A 112 -9.63 -4.27 -4.96
CA ALA A 112 -8.85 -5.07 -5.89
C ALA A 112 -9.39 -6.49 -6.13
N PHE A 113 -9.92 -7.13 -5.09
CA PHE A 113 -10.27 -8.57 -5.11
C PHE A 113 -11.75 -8.85 -4.83
N GLY A 114 -12.54 -7.80 -4.52
CA GLY A 114 -13.96 -7.90 -4.26
C GLY A 114 -14.30 -8.24 -2.81
N LYS A 115 -15.58 -7.98 -2.47
CA LYS A 115 -16.11 -8.17 -1.11
C LYS A 115 -16.07 -9.63 -0.66
N GLU A 116 -16.42 -10.56 -1.55
CA GLU A 116 -16.46 -11.99 -1.24
C GLU A 116 -15.07 -12.53 -0.84
N PHE A 117 -14.01 -12.07 -1.51
CA PHE A 117 -12.64 -12.42 -1.15
C PHE A 117 -12.28 -11.93 0.26
N TYR A 118 -12.61 -10.67 0.57
CA TYR A 118 -12.36 -10.11 1.90
C TYR A 118 -13.12 -10.86 3.01
N GLU A 119 -14.38 -11.23 2.76
CA GLU A 119 -15.19 -12.01 3.70
C GLU A 119 -14.58 -13.39 3.97
N LYS A 120 -13.98 -14.03 2.96
CA LYS A 120 -13.23 -15.29 3.15
C LYS A 120 -11.98 -15.11 4.00
N LEU A 121 -11.28 -13.98 3.88
CA LEU A 121 -10.13 -13.66 4.75
C LEU A 121 -10.57 -13.47 6.21
N GLU A 122 -11.67 -12.72 6.44
CA GLU A 122 -12.25 -12.55 7.77
C GLU A 122 -12.68 -13.89 8.38
N PHE A 123 -13.31 -14.74 7.58
CA PHE A 123 -13.69 -16.08 8.01
C PHE A 123 -12.45 -16.91 8.41
N ALA A 124 -11.44 -16.98 7.54
CA ALA A 124 -10.20 -17.72 7.82
C ALA A 124 -9.49 -17.19 9.07
N HIS A 125 -9.46 -15.87 9.28
CA HIS A 125 -8.88 -15.28 10.48
C HIS A 125 -9.59 -15.73 11.76
N LYS A 126 -10.93 -15.74 11.78
CA LYS A 126 -11.71 -16.19 12.94
C LYS A 126 -11.49 -17.66 13.27
N GLU A 127 -11.40 -18.51 12.24
CA GLU A 127 -11.19 -19.96 12.42
C GLU A 127 -9.76 -20.29 12.88
N LEU A 128 -8.76 -19.58 12.35
CA LEU A 128 -7.35 -19.82 12.67
C LEU A 128 -6.92 -19.14 13.99
N PHE A 129 -7.58 -18.04 14.36
CA PHE A 129 -7.27 -17.24 15.55
C PHE A 129 -8.55 -16.97 16.35
N PRO A 130 -9.19 -18.00 16.91
CA PRO A 130 -10.39 -17.82 17.73
C PRO A 130 -10.04 -16.97 18.97
N PRO A 131 -10.96 -16.09 19.43
CA PRO A 131 -10.75 -15.36 20.67
C PRO A 131 -10.55 -16.33 21.83
N GLU A 132 -9.57 -16.07 22.69
CA GLU A 132 -9.36 -16.84 23.91
C GLU A 132 -10.65 -16.82 24.75
N LYS A 133 -11.07 -18.00 25.23
CA LYS A 133 -12.27 -18.18 26.06
C LYS A 133 -12.11 -17.58 27.45
#